data_AF-A0ABD1Y8F8-F1
#
_entry.id   AF-A0ABD1Y8F8-F1
#
_cell.length_a   1.000
_cell.length_b   1.000
_cell.length_c   1.000
_cell.angle_alpha   90.00
_cell.angle_beta   90.00
_cell.angle_gamma   90.00
#
_symmetry.space_group_name_H-M   'P 1'
#
loop_
_entity.id
_entity.type
_entity.pdbx_description
1 polymer ?
#
loop_
_entity_poly.entity_id
_entity_poly.type
_entity_poly.pdbx_seq_one_letter_code
_entity_poly.pdbx_strand_id
1 'polypeptide(L)' 'MNETPESDYLVNTIGQPLSLGIAEVCAVQPADPIEWLSGWLYKYVESAEWLKAYKKDKWEKSVIEA' A
#
# COMPACT_ATOMS: atom_id res chain seq x y z
N MET A 1 20.37 18.14 1.73
CA MET A 1 20.44 17.26 2.90
C MET A 1 20.82 15.90 2.37
N ASN A 2 21.92 15.30 2.85
CA ASN A 2 22.27 13.94 2.43
C ASN A 2 21.33 13.00 3.18
N GLU A 3 20.42 12.35 2.46
CA GLU A 3 19.57 11.30 3.02
C GLU A 3 20.48 10.18 3.52
N THR A 4 20.27 9.71 4.76
CA THR A 4 21.02 8.57 5.28
C THR A 4 20.43 7.28 4.68
N PRO A 5 21.22 6.19 4.59
CA PRO A 5 20.72 4.91 4.04
C PRO A 5 19.41 4.43 4.67
N GLU A 6 19.17 4.77 5.93
CA GLU A 6 17.94 4.45 6.67
C GLU A 6 16.74 5.29 6.18
N SER A 7 16.95 6.57 5.87
CA SER A 7 15.91 7.43 5.31
C SER A 7 15.46 6.91 3.95
N ASP A 8 16.41 6.57 3.07
CA ASP A 8 16.12 6.02 1.75
C ASP A 8 15.35 4.70 1.85
N TYR A 9 15.74 3.84 2.79
CA TYR A 9 15.04 2.59 3.04
C TYR A 9 13.58 2.82 3.42
N LEU A 10 13.30 3.76 4.34
CA LEU A 10 11.94 4.07 4.76
C LEU A 10 11.11 4.68 3.62
N VAL A 11 11.67 5.63 2.86
CA VAL A 11 10.96 6.24 1.72
C VAL A 11 10.60 5.17 0.69
N ASN A 12 11.53 4.27 0.36
CA ASN A 12 11.32 3.25 -0.67
C ASN A 12 10.40 2.09 -0.23
N THR A 13 10.29 1.82 1.07
CA THR A 13 9.48 0.70 1.57
C THR A 13 8.09 1.13 2.01
N ILE A 14 7.99 2.21 2.79
CA ILE A 14 6.73 2.64 3.42
C ILE A 14 6.29 4.04 3.01
N GLY A 15 7.12 4.80 2.28
CA GLY A 15 6.83 6.20 1.94
C GLY A 15 5.51 6.37 1.20
N GLN A 16 5.27 5.56 0.16
CA GLN A 16 4.02 5.61 -0.60
C GLN A 16 2.77 5.22 0.22
N PRO A 17 2.69 4.01 0.84
CA PRO A 17 1.51 3.64 1.61
C PRO A 17 1.26 4.58 2.79
N LEU A 18 2.32 5.05 3.47
CA LEU A 18 2.16 6.00 4.57
C LEU A 18 1.60 7.34 4.09
N SER A 19 2.08 7.86 2.95
CA SER A 19 1.58 9.13 2.39
C SER A 19 0.09 9.06 2.02
N LEU A 20 -0.33 7.95 1.39
CA LEU A 20 -1.73 7.72 1.02
C LEU A 20 -2.62 7.53 2.25
N GLY A 21 -2.18 6.73 3.22
CA GLY A 21 -2.93 6.51 4.46
C GLY A 21 -3.09 7.79 5.28
N ILE A 22 -2.04 8.62 5.38
CA ILE A 22 -2.12 9.94 6.01
C ILE A 22 -3.09 10.85 5.25
N ALA A 23 -3.06 10.87 3.92
CA ALA A 23 -4.00 11.65 3.13
C ALA A 23 -5.46 11.26 3.42
N GLU A 24 -5.74 9.97 3.58
CA GLU A 24 -7.08 9.49 3.94
C GLU A 24 -7.46 9.87 5.38
N VAL A 25 -6.55 9.74 6.34
CA VAL A 25 -6.77 10.21 7.73
C VAL A 25 -7.09 11.71 7.75
N CYS A 26 -6.38 12.52 6.97
CA CYS A 26 -6.64 13.96 6.87
C CYS A 26 -8.02 14.28 6.26
N ALA A 27 -8.49 13.46 5.31
CA ALA A 27 -9.78 13.64 4.67
C ALA A 27 -10.95 13.15 5.54
N VAL A 28 -10.80 12.01 6.20
CA VAL A 28 -11.85 11.36 7.01
C VAL A 28 -11.94 11.98 8.41
N GLN A 29 -10.81 12.42 8.97
CA GLN A 29 -10.68 12.91 10.35
C GLN A 29 -11.30 11.94 11.38
N PRO A 30 -10.83 10.68 11.42
CA PRO A 30 -11.35 9.70 12.36
C PRO A 30 -11.06 10.12 13.81
N ALA A 31 -11.92 9.69 14.74
CA ALA A 31 -11.76 9.96 16.17
C ALA A 31 -10.45 9.36 16.74
N ASP A 32 -10.01 8.21 16.20
CA ASP A 32 -8.70 7.61 16.47
C ASP A 32 -7.90 7.47 15.17
N PRO A 33 -7.01 8.43 14.87
CA PRO A 33 -6.22 8.42 13.64
C PRO A 33 -5.13 7.34 13.60
N ILE A 34 -4.65 6.88 14.76
CA ILE A 34 -3.61 5.85 14.81
C ILE A 34 -4.24 4.49 14.49
N GLU A 35 -5.35 4.16 15.13
CA GLU A 35 -6.09 2.92 14.87
C GLU A 35 -6.59 2.88 13.41
N TRP A 36 -7.10 4.00 12.89
CA TRP A 36 -7.52 4.09 11.50
C TRP A 36 -6.37 3.84 10.53
N LEU A 37 -5.23 4.52 10.73
CA LEU A 37 -4.07 4.38 9.86
C LEU A 37 -3.52 2.94 9.89
N SER A 38 -3.48 2.31 11.06
CA SER A 38 -3.14 0.90 11.21
C SER A 38 -4.01 0.02 10.32
N GLY A 39 -5.32 0.10 10.45
CA GLY A 39 -6.27 -0.67 9.65
C GLY A 39 -6.16 -0.39 8.14
N TRP A 40 -5.89 0.87 7.77
CA TRP A 40 -5.68 1.26 6.38
C TRP A 40 -4.43 0.60 5.78
N LEU A 41 -3.31 0.58 6.51
CA LEU A 41 -2.07 -0.03 6.06
C LEU A 41 -2.19 -1.56 5.91
N TYR A 42 -2.90 -2.25 6.80
CA TYR A 42 -3.19 -3.67 6.64
C TYR A 42 -3.99 -3.95 5.36
N LYS A 43 -5.06 -3.19 5.13
CA LYS A 43 -5.88 -3.31 3.90
C LYS A 43 -5.08 -3.01 2.63
N TYR A 44 -4.15 -2.07 2.68
CA TYR A 44 -3.27 -1.75 1.55
C TYR A 44 -2.44 -2.97 1.12
N VAL A 45 -1.86 -3.69 2.09
CA VAL A 45 -1.08 -4.91 1.83
C VAL A 45 -1.98 -6.02 1.26
N GLU A 46 -3.13 -6.29 1.90
CA GLU A 46 -4.08 -7.29 1.42
C GLU A 46 -4.55 -7.00 -0.02
N SER A 47 -4.84 -5.73 -0.32
CA SER A 47 -5.25 -5.29 -1.67
C SER A 47 -4.14 -5.50 -2.70
N ALA A 48 -2.89 -5.27 -2.33
CA ALA A 48 -1.74 -5.49 -3.21
C ALA A 48 -1.53 -6.98 -3.51
N GLU A 49 -1.70 -7.85 -2.51
CA GLU A 49 -1.64 -9.31 -2.69
C GLU A 49 -2.77 -9.82 -3.57
N TRP A 50 -4.00 -9.37 -3.29
CA TRP A 50 -5.16 -9.69 -4.10
C TRP A 50 -4.97 -9.28 -5.56
N LEU A 51 -4.46 -8.06 -5.80
CA LEU A 51 -4.21 -7.56 -7.16
C LEU A 51 -3.15 -8.39 -7.90
N LYS A 52 -2.10 -8.86 -7.20
CA LYS A 52 -1.10 -9.76 -7.78
C LYS A 52 -1.74 -11.09 -8.19
N ALA A 53 -2.54 -11.69 -7.32
CA ALA A 53 -3.24 -12.95 -7.59
C ALA A 53 -4.21 -12.81 -8.78
N TYR A 54 -5.00 -11.73 -8.79
CA TYR A 54 -5.91 -11.42 -9.88
C TYR A 54 -5.19 -11.26 -11.23
N LYS A 55 -4.08 -10.52 -11.26
CA LYS A 55 -3.28 -10.34 -12.49
C LYS A 55 -2.68 -11.66 -12.98
N LYS A 56 -2.24 -12.52 -12.05
CA LYS A 56 -1.70 -13.85 -12.37
C LYS A 56 -2.77 -14.74 -13.00
N ASP A 57 -3.94 -14.88 -12.37
CA ASP A 57 -5.05 -15.67 -12.91
C ASP A 57 -5.49 -15.18 -14.29
N LYS A 58 -5.59 -13.85 -14.46
CA LYS A 58 -5.92 -13.24 -15.75
C LYS A 58 -4.87 -13.54 -16.84
N TRP A 59 -3.59 -13.44 -16.49
CA TRP A 59 -2.49 -13.78 -17.40
C TRP A 59 -2.54 -15.26 -17.80
N GLU A 60 -2.69 -16.16 -16.83
CA GLU A 60 -2.76 -17.60 -17.06
C GLU A 60 -3.91 -17.98 -17.99
N LYS A 61 -5.10 -17.41 -17.78
CA LYS A 61 -6.24 -17.58 -18.69
C LYS A 61 -5.94 -17.09 -20.10
N SER A 62 -5.34 -15.91 -20.25
CA SER A 62 -4.99 -15.35 -21.56
C SER A 62 -3.96 -16.18 -22.33
N VAL A 63 -3.06 -16.89 -21.63
CA VAL A 63 -2.06 -17.78 -22.23
C VAL A 63 -2.68 -19.10 -22.67
N ILE A 64 -3.66 -19.63 -21.93
CA ILE A 64 -4.34 -20.88 -22.27
C ILE A 64 -5.30 -20.69 -23.46
N GLU A 65 -5.90 -19.51 -23.59
CA GLU A 65 -6.85 -19.16 -24.64
C GLU A 65 -6.21 -18.67 -25.96
N ALA A 66 -4.88 -18.54 -26.02
CA ALA A 66 -4.09 -18.08 -27.18
C ALA A 66 -3.40 -19.23 -27.92
#